data_AF-A0A7Y2NY57-F1
#
_entry.id   AF-A0A7Y2NY57-F1
#
_cell.length_a   1.000
_cell.length_b   1.000
_cell.length_c   1.000
_cell.angle_alpha   90.00
_cell.angle_beta   90.00
_cell.angle_gamma   90.00
#
_symmetry.space_group_name_H-M   'P 1'
#
loop_
_entity.id
_entity.type
_entity.pdbx_description
1 polymer ?
#
loop_
_entity_poly.entity_id
_entity_poly.type
_entity_poly.pdbx_seq_one_letter_code
_entity_poly.pdbx_strand_id
1 'polypeptide(L)'
;MVNDPEGNFTIDLGQARWGDVALGLDFQYLLGTWRGGRWQPYLGLGTSEYFRNGSGTAIDGTFVEGALDNISAGINSTAGWDIALARGVVLNVGGRAVLASDLRANGLQAALGYRVPRSSP
;
A
#
# COMPACT_ATOMS: atom_id res chain seq x y z
N MET A 1 29.41 11.80 28.82
CA MET A 1 30.55 11.95 27.88
C MET A 1 31.11 10.56 27.65
N VAL A 2 31.06 10.07 26.42
CA VAL A 2 31.69 8.80 26.03
C VAL A 2 33.10 9.14 25.55
N ASN A 3 34.12 8.52 26.16
CA ASN A 3 35.51 8.68 25.80
C ASN A 3 35.91 7.49 24.91
N ASP A 4 36.07 7.74 23.61
CA ASP A 4 36.57 6.76 22.63
C ASP A 4 37.74 7.36 21.84
N PRO A 5 39.00 7.07 22.23
CA PRO A 5 40.19 7.55 21.54
C PRO A 5 40.58 6.72 20.30
N GLU A 6 39.88 5.62 20.01
CA GLU A 6 40.20 4.67 18.93
C GLU A 6 39.21 4.74 17.76
N GLY A 7 38.09 5.44 17.92
CA GLY A 7 37.12 5.73 16.85
C GLY A 7 36.43 4.50 16.29
N ASN A 8 36.37 3.41 17.06
CA ASN A 8 35.88 2.11 16.60
C ASN A 8 34.49 1.75 17.15
N PHE A 9 33.80 2.69 17.82
CA PHE A 9 32.46 2.47 18.35
C PHE A 9 31.44 2.18 17.24
N THR A 10 31.25 0.90 16.93
CA THR A 10 30.20 0.41 16.05
C THR A 10 28.96 0.17 16.90
N ILE A 11 28.03 1.13 16.91
CA ILE A 11 26.74 0.98 17.60
C ILE A 11 25.93 -0.07 16.83
N ASP A 12 25.85 -1.29 17.36
CA ASP A 12 24.92 -2.31 16.88
C ASP A 12 23.50 -1.90 17.31
N LEU A 13 22.76 -1.30 16.39
CA LEU A 13 21.41 -0.78 16.61
C LEU A 13 20.34 -1.89 16.68
N GLY A 14 20.73 -3.17 16.58
CA GLY A 14 19.80 -4.29 16.52
C GLY A 14 18.89 -4.27 15.27
N GLN A 15 18.00 -5.24 15.16
CA GLN A 15 17.06 -5.31 14.03
C GLN A 15 15.93 -4.29 14.19
N ALA A 16 16.00 -3.19 13.45
CA ALA A 16 14.89 -2.25 13.33
C ALA A 16 13.76 -2.90 12.51
N ARG A 17 12.57 -3.05 13.10
CA ARG A 17 11.39 -3.62 12.44
C ARG A 17 10.48 -2.48 12.02
N TRP A 18 10.35 -2.28 10.72
CA TRP A 18 9.55 -1.21 10.12
C TRP A 18 8.19 -1.79 9.71
N GLY A 19 7.10 -1.21 10.22
CA GLY A 19 5.73 -1.53 9.82
C GLY A 19 5.07 -0.31 9.18
N ASP A 20 4.48 -0.50 8.01
CA ASP A 20 3.70 0.53 7.31
C ASP A 20 2.26 0.04 7.19
N VAL A 21 1.32 0.84 7.69
CA VAL A 21 -0.12 0.60 7.55
C VAL A 21 -0.67 1.71 6.69
N ALA A 22 -1.32 1.34 5.58
CA ALA A 22 -1.95 2.30 4.69
C ALA A 22 -3.47 2.14 4.71
N LEU A 23 -4.19 3.24 4.90
CA LEU A 23 -5.63 3.33 4.66
C LEU A 23 -5.84 4.07 3.34
N GLY A 24 -6.79 3.61 2.52
CA GLY A 24 -7.01 4.21 1.21
C GLY A 24 -8.45 4.15 0.77
N LEU A 25 -8.87 5.19 0.06
CA LEU A 25 -10.14 5.29 -0.62
C LEU A 25 -9.89 5.39 -2.13
N ASP A 26 -10.46 4.48 -2.91
CA ASP A 26 -10.28 4.42 -4.37
C ASP A 26 -11.62 4.52 -5.08
N PHE A 27 -11.71 5.44 -6.04
CA PHE A 27 -12.82 5.57 -6.97
C PHE A 27 -12.46 4.86 -8.27
N GLN A 28 -13.19 3.80 -8.60
CA GLN A 28 -12.93 3.00 -9.79
C GLN A 28 -14.03 3.17 -10.84
N TYR A 29 -13.59 3.43 -12.07
CA TYR A 29 -14.41 3.45 -13.26
C TYR A 29 -14.26 2.15 -14.04
N LEU A 30 -15.36 1.40 -14.18
CA LEU A 30 -15.41 0.15 -14.94
C LEU A 30 -15.67 0.44 -16.42
N LEU A 31 -14.69 0.13 -17.25
CA LEU A 31 -14.64 0.47 -18.67
C LEU A 31 -15.37 -0.51 -19.58
N GLY A 32 -16.68 -0.73 -19.49
CA GLY A 32 -17.39 -1.64 -20.40
C GLY A 32 -16.84 -3.08 -20.44
N THR A 33 -17.59 -4.01 -21.00
CA THR A 33 -17.17 -5.43 -20.98
C THR A 33 -16.71 -5.90 -22.34
N TRP A 34 -15.61 -6.65 -22.38
CA TRP A 34 -15.10 -7.29 -23.59
C TRP A 34 -15.28 -8.80 -23.54
N ARG A 35 -15.26 -9.45 -24.73
CA ARG A 35 -15.40 -10.90 -24.91
C ARG A 35 -16.57 -11.49 -24.09
N GLY A 36 -17.77 -10.94 -24.30
CA GLY A 36 -19.00 -11.47 -23.71
C GLY A 36 -19.10 -11.33 -22.18
N GLY A 37 -18.51 -10.28 -21.59
CA GLY A 37 -18.59 -10.05 -20.14
C GLY A 37 -17.41 -10.60 -19.34
N ARG A 38 -16.48 -11.34 -19.97
CA ARG A 38 -15.38 -11.99 -19.26
C ARG A 38 -14.30 -11.02 -18.79
N TRP A 39 -14.03 -9.98 -19.58
CA TRP A 39 -12.97 -9.01 -19.28
C TRP A 39 -13.60 -7.66 -19.01
N GLN A 40 -13.33 -7.11 -17.83
CA GLN A 40 -13.81 -5.82 -17.39
C GLN A 40 -12.59 -4.96 -17.03
N PRO A 41 -12.04 -4.18 -17.98
CA PRO A 41 -11.01 -3.21 -17.65
C PRO A 41 -11.55 -2.17 -16.66
N TYR A 42 -10.65 -1.61 -15.87
CA TYR A 42 -10.95 -0.50 -14.96
C TYR A 42 -9.79 0.48 -14.87
N LEU A 43 -10.14 1.71 -14.51
CA LEU A 43 -9.22 2.77 -14.12
C LEU A 43 -9.70 3.31 -12.77
N GLY A 44 -8.77 3.56 -11.86
CA GLY A 44 -9.07 4.10 -10.55
C GLY A 44 -8.16 5.25 -10.19
N LEU A 45 -8.72 6.17 -9.39
CA LEU A 45 -8.01 7.23 -8.73
C LEU A 45 -8.46 7.28 -7.27
N GLY A 46 -7.52 7.48 -6.38
CA GLY A 46 -7.79 7.42 -4.95
C GLY A 46 -6.88 8.30 -4.14
N THR A 47 -7.15 8.33 -2.84
CA THR A 47 -6.28 8.91 -1.84
C THR A 47 -5.89 7.84 -0.84
N SER A 48 -4.72 7.98 -0.23
CA SER A 48 -4.29 7.12 0.86
C SER A 48 -3.62 7.93 1.96
N GLU A 49 -3.73 7.43 3.18
CA GLU A 49 -2.98 7.88 4.34
C GLU A 49 -2.08 6.72 4.77
N TYR A 50 -0.79 7.01 4.87
CA TYR A 50 0.23 6.07 5.33
C TYR A 50 0.58 6.40 6.78
N PHE A 51 0.48 5.38 7.63
CA PHE A 51 0.84 5.40 9.03
C PHE A 51 2.08 4.51 9.17
N ARG A 52 3.25 5.12 9.32
CA ARG A 52 4.50 4.40 9.55
C ARG A 52 4.81 4.42 11.02
N ASN A 53 4.93 3.23 11.61
CA ASN A 53 5.38 3.09 12.99
C ASN A 53 6.73 2.40 12.98
N GLY A 54 7.80 3.16 13.26
CA GLY A 54 9.14 2.63 13.45
C GLY A 54 9.38 2.38 14.93
N SER A 55 9.36 1.12 15.38
CA SER A 55 9.71 0.76 16.76
C SER A 55 11.04 0.01 16.81
N GLY A 56 11.95 0.40 17.71
CA GLY A 56 13.23 -0.28 17.94
C GLY A 56 13.63 -0.21 19.41
N THR A 57 14.15 -1.32 19.96
CA THR A 57 14.55 -1.46 21.38
C THR A 57 15.66 -0.49 21.84
N ALA A 58 16.30 0.22 20.91
CA ALA A 58 17.33 1.23 21.20
C ALA A 58 16.80 2.69 21.18
N ILE A 59 15.54 2.93 20.81
CA ILE A 59 14.96 4.28 20.59
C ILE A 59 13.64 4.47 21.36
N ASP A 60 13.25 3.48 22.17
CA ASP A 60 12.03 3.46 22.99
C ASP A 60 12.05 4.62 24.01
N GLY A 61 11.16 5.60 23.85
CA GLY A 61 10.98 6.73 24.78
C GLY A 61 11.78 8.00 24.47
N THR A 62 12.28 8.19 23.24
CA THR A 62 13.05 9.40 22.86
C THR A 62 12.31 10.32 21.89
N PHE A 63 12.70 11.61 21.83
CA PHE A 63 12.17 12.63 20.88
C PHE A 63 12.23 12.20 19.40
N VAL A 64 13.02 11.16 19.09
CA VAL A 64 13.19 10.56 17.77
C VAL A 64 11.98 9.71 17.36
N GLU A 65 11.30 9.01 18.30
CA GLU A 65 10.05 8.27 18.04
C GLU A 65 8.93 9.20 17.59
N GLY A 66 8.81 10.39 18.19
CA GLY A 66 7.82 11.40 17.81
C GLY A 66 8.06 12.07 16.45
N ALA A 67 9.27 11.93 15.88
CA ALA A 67 9.60 12.39 14.53
C ALA A 67 9.46 11.30 13.46
N LEU A 68 9.32 10.04 13.89
CA LEU A 68 9.12 8.86 13.04
C LEU A 68 7.64 8.53 12.81
N ASP A 69 6.74 9.11 13.62
CA ASP A 69 5.30 9.06 13.41
C ASP A 69 4.92 10.07 12.31
N ASN A 70 5.03 9.61 11.05
CA ASN A 70 4.72 10.42 9.88
C ASN A 70 3.41 9.95 9.26
N ILE A 71 2.38 10.78 9.34
CA ILE A 71 1.16 10.62 8.57
C ILE A 71 1.40 11.27 7.21
N SER A 72 1.57 10.44 6.18
CA SER A 72 1.76 10.93 4.81
C SER A 72 0.50 10.71 3.99
N ALA A 73 -0.01 11.79 3.39
CA ALA A 73 -1.10 11.71 2.43
C ALA A 73 -0.56 11.45 1.02
N GLY A 74 -1.18 10.50 0.33
CA GLY A 74 -0.83 10.09 -1.02
C GLY A 74 -2.02 10.14 -1.97
N ILE A 75 -1.72 10.38 -3.25
CA ILE A 75 -2.64 10.17 -4.36
C ILE A 75 -2.30 8.82 -5.00
N ASN A 76 -3.34 8.02 -5.22
CA ASN A 76 -3.24 6.71 -5.84
C ASN A 76 -3.80 6.75 -7.26
N SER A 77 -3.16 6.04 -8.15
CA SER A 77 -3.77 5.65 -9.43
C SER A 77 -3.68 4.14 -9.61
N THR A 78 -4.78 3.56 -10.09
CA THR A 78 -4.89 2.12 -10.32
C THR A 78 -5.42 1.85 -11.72
N ALA A 79 -4.96 0.77 -12.35
CA ALA A 79 -5.44 0.36 -13.66
C ALA A 79 -5.29 -1.15 -13.79
N GLY A 80 -6.27 -1.81 -14.40
CA GLY A 80 -6.21 -3.26 -14.56
C GLY A 80 -7.42 -3.87 -15.22
N TRP A 81 -7.54 -5.18 -15.05
CA TRP A 81 -8.64 -5.99 -15.54
C TRP A 81 -9.19 -6.87 -14.44
N ASP A 82 -10.51 -6.90 -14.38
CA ASP A 82 -11.28 -7.96 -13.74
C ASP A 82 -11.59 -9.03 -14.77
N ILE A 83 -11.13 -10.26 -14.52
CA ILE A 83 -11.31 -11.42 -15.40
C ILE A 83 -12.24 -12.41 -14.71
N ALA A 84 -13.44 -12.59 -15.25
CA ALA A 84 -14.37 -13.61 -14.76
C ALA A 84 -13.79 -15.01 -15.04
N LEU A 85 -13.51 -15.76 -13.98
CA LEU A 85 -12.99 -17.13 -14.07
C LEU A 85 -14.14 -18.15 -14.04
N ALA A 86 -15.11 -17.93 -13.17
CA ALA A 86 -16.28 -18.77 -12.98
C ALA A 86 -17.46 -17.92 -12.47
N ARG A 87 -18.61 -18.53 -12.19
CA ARG A 87 -19.77 -17.82 -11.64
C ARG A 87 -19.40 -17.21 -10.28
N GLY A 88 -19.32 -15.89 -10.23
CA GLY A 88 -18.97 -15.11 -9.04
C GLY A 88 -17.47 -15.00 -8.77
N VAL A 89 -16.60 -15.83 -9.35
CA VAL A 89 -15.14 -15.74 -9.11
C VAL A 89 -14.48 -14.83 -10.13
N VAL A 90 -13.71 -13.86 -9.64
CA VAL A 90 -13.03 -12.85 -10.45
C VAL A 90 -11.55 -12.83 -10.08
N LEU A 91 -10.68 -12.79 -11.09
CA LEU A 91 -9.26 -12.49 -10.95
C LEU A 91 -9.05 -11.01 -11.29
N ASN A 92 -8.57 -10.24 -10.33
CA ASN A 92 -8.14 -8.86 -10.52
C ASN A 92 -6.63 -8.87 -10.81
N VAL A 93 -6.22 -8.29 -11.94
CA VAL A 93 -4.80 -8.10 -12.27
C VAL A 93 -4.60 -6.66 -12.71
N GLY A 94 -3.61 -5.99 -12.15
CA GLY A 94 -3.39 -4.59 -12.45
C GLY A 94 -2.13 -4.01 -11.84
N GLY A 95 -1.97 -2.70 -12.03
CA GLY A 95 -0.94 -1.91 -11.40
C GLY A 95 -1.53 -0.86 -10.47
N ARG A 96 -0.74 -0.47 -9.47
CA ARG A 96 -0.96 0.71 -8.64
C ARG A 96 0.27 1.61 -8.69
N ALA A 97 0.04 2.91 -8.74
CA ALA A 97 1.06 3.92 -8.50
C ALA A 97 0.59 4.83 -7.36
N VAL A 98 1.51 5.20 -6.49
CA VAL A 98 1.27 6.05 -5.34
C VAL A 98 2.26 7.19 -5.38
N LEU A 99 1.74 8.40 -5.24
CA LEU A 99 2.48 9.64 -5.13
C LEU A 99 2.11 10.30 -3.80
N ALA A 100 3.00 10.23 -2.83
CA ALA A 100 2.94 10.96 -1.58
C ALA A 100 4.14 11.89 -1.46
N SER A 101 4.10 12.85 -0.53
CA SER A 101 5.14 13.88 -0.37
C SER A 101 6.55 13.31 -0.16
N ASP A 102 6.65 12.14 0.47
CA ASP A 102 7.88 11.46 0.85
C ASP A 102 8.02 10.06 0.23
N LEU A 103 7.01 9.60 -0.54
CA LEU A 103 6.97 8.24 -1.09
C LEU A 103 6.46 8.25 -2.53
N ARG A 104 7.26 7.70 -3.44
CA ARG A 104 6.82 7.32 -4.77
C ARG A 104 6.96 5.81 -4.92
N ALA A 105 5.84 5.12 -5.03
CA ALA A 105 5.80 3.67 -5.11
C ALA A 105 4.95 3.22 -6.29
N ASN A 106 5.45 2.24 -7.04
CA ASN A 106 4.70 1.57 -8.10
C ASN A 106 4.68 0.08 -7.78
N GLY A 107 3.55 -0.57 -8.04
CA GLY A 107 3.38 -1.98 -7.76
C GLY A 107 2.50 -2.66 -8.80
N LEU A 108 2.71 -3.95 -8.96
CA LEU A 108 1.80 -4.84 -9.67
C LEU A 108 1.03 -5.65 -8.63
N GLN A 109 -0.23 -5.92 -8.93
CA GLN A 109 -1.11 -6.72 -8.08
C GLN A 109 -1.82 -7.78 -8.88
N ALA A 110 -2.01 -8.94 -8.26
CA ALA A 110 -2.88 -10.00 -8.72
C ALA A 110 -3.65 -10.54 -7.50
N ALA A 111 -4.97 -10.58 -7.59
CA ALA A 111 -5.84 -10.96 -6.48
C ALA A 111 -7.07 -11.74 -6.96
N LEU A 112 -7.58 -12.63 -6.11
CA LEU A 112 -8.85 -13.30 -6.34
C LEU A 112 -9.95 -12.61 -5.53
N GLY A 113 -11.12 -12.47 -6.12
CA GLY A 113 -12.30 -11.88 -5.51
C GLY A 113 -13.56 -12.66 -5.83
N TYR A 114 -14.60 -12.40 -5.05
CA TYR A 114 -15.93 -12.93 -5.28
C TYR A 114 -16.93 -11.79 -5.51
N ARG A 115 -17.61 -11.81 -6.66
CA ARG A 115 -18.65 -10.87 -7.03
C ARG A 115 -20.01 -11.47 -6.66
N VAL A 116 -20.64 -10.88 -5.64
CA VAL A 116 -21.99 -11.23 -5.24
C VAL A 116 -22.95 -10.77 -6.35
N PRO A 117 -23.74 -11.67 -6.96
CA PRO A 117 -24.76 -11.27 -7.92
C PRO A 117 -25.79 -10.40 -7.19
N ARG A 118 -26.16 -9.26 -7.79
CA ARG A 118 -27.32 -8.50 -7.28
C ARG A 118 -28.57 -9.35 -7.51
N SER A 119 -29.23 -9.76 -6.42
CA SER A 119 -30.62 -10.19 -6.48
C SER A 119 -31.47 -8.96 -6.82
N SER A 120 -32.07 -8.94 -8.01
CA SER A 120 -33.08 -7.95 -8.35
C SER A 120 -34.28 -8.12 -7.42
N PRO A 121 -34.85 -7.05 -6.84
CA PRO A 121 -36.17 -7.10 -6.20
C PRO A 121 -37.29 -7.36 -7.21
#